data_AF-A0A3E3DXZ8-F1
#
_entry.id   AF-A0A3E3DXZ8-F1
#
_cell.length_a   1.000
_cell.length_b   1.000
_cell.length_c   1.000
_cell.angle_alpha   90.00
_cell.angle_beta   90.00
_cell.angle_gamma   90.00
#
_symmetry.space_group_name_H-M   'P 1'
#
loop_
_entity.id
_entity.type
_entity.pdbx_description
1 polymer ?
#
loop_
_entity_poly.entity_id
_entity_poly.type
_entity_poly.pdbx_seq_one_letter_code
_entity_poly.pdbx_strand_id
1 'polypeptide(L)'
;MGLDMYLLKQKKHSILSSREIDYLVWYVTCKKRGIKDEEIVKNNETVFDDINKIAGKIEMNINDINTLERYLSPYHAQHIGYWRKANQIHKWFVDNIQDGIDDQKIYEISEEELKTLLKICTDIKETCILNDKEMIENADIPKKLLPTCEGFFFGSYGYDKNYLLDIEDTISIVSNVLKEVDFDEEVVEYTSWW
;
A
#
# COMPACT_ATOMS: atom_id res chain seq x y z
N MET A 1 -7.29 -14.05 -10.78
CA MET A 1 -6.66 -12.94 -10.06
C MET A 1 -6.79 -13.23 -8.57
N GLY A 2 -6.08 -12.54 -7.69
CA GLY A 2 -6.12 -12.79 -6.24
C GLY A 2 -5.71 -11.52 -5.52
N LEU A 3 -5.87 -11.46 -4.20
CA LEU A 3 -5.41 -10.33 -3.39
C LEU A 3 -3.88 -10.17 -3.41
N ASP A 4 -3.42 -9.11 -4.07
CA ASP A 4 -2.02 -8.64 -4.09
C ASP A 4 -1.94 -7.33 -3.31
N MET A 5 -1.00 -7.22 -2.38
CA MET A 5 -0.89 -6.08 -1.46
C MET A 5 0.53 -5.54 -1.47
N TYR A 6 0.68 -4.22 -1.38
CA TYR A 6 1.99 -3.57 -1.45
C TYR A 6 2.12 -2.50 -0.36
N LEU A 7 3.32 -2.41 0.23
CA LEU A 7 3.79 -1.16 0.81
C LEU A 7 4.67 -0.45 -0.21
N LEU A 8 4.41 0.84 -0.35
CA LEU A 8 5.16 1.76 -1.19
C LEU A 8 5.88 2.75 -0.29
N LYS A 9 7.05 3.22 -0.71
CA LYS A 9 7.63 4.44 -0.17
C LYS A 9 7.88 5.46 -1.25
N GLN A 10 7.79 6.72 -0.88
CA GLN A 10 8.04 7.85 -1.77
C GLN A 10 8.73 8.97 -1.01
N LYS A 11 9.69 9.64 -1.65
CA LYS A 11 10.28 10.84 -1.05
C LYS A 11 9.23 11.95 -0.95
N LYS A 12 9.19 12.66 0.17
CA LYS A 12 8.34 13.85 0.35
C LYS A 12 8.76 14.96 -0.61
N HIS A 13 7.76 15.62 -1.18
CA HIS A 13 7.96 16.81 -1.99
C HIS A 13 7.56 18.05 -1.20
N SER A 14 8.34 19.13 -1.33
CA SER A 14 8.09 20.36 -0.57
C SER A 14 6.78 21.07 -0.94
N ILE A 15 6.25 20.81 -2.13
CA ILE A 15 5.06 21.49 -2.70
C ILE A 15 3.90 20.52 -2.98
N LEU A 16 4.20 19.27 -3.35
CA LEU A 16 3.21 18.34 -3.90
C LEU A 16 2.94 17.24 -2.89
N SER A 17 1.70 16.80 -2.80
CA SER A 17 1.39 15.57 -2.09
C SER A 17 1.80 14.34 -2.92
N SER A 18 1.99 13.20 -2.24
CA SER A 18 2.30 11.92 -2.89
C SER A 18 1.33 11.56 -4.01
N ARG A 19 0.04 11.72 -3.74
CA ARG A 19 -1.04 11.52 -4.72
C ARG A 19 -0.95 12.44 -5.94
N GLU A 20 -0.54 13.69 -5.75
CA GLU A 20 -0.36 14.63 -6.87
C GLU A 20 0.84 14.26 -7.74
N ILE A 21 1.91 13.76 -7.12
CA ILE A 21 3.07 13.22 -7.84
C ILE A 21 2.64 12.01 -8.67
N ASP A 22 1.89 11.08 -8.09
CA ASP A 22 1.40 9.89 -8.80
C ASP A 22 0.53 10.24 -9.99
N TYR A 23 -0.33 11.26 -9.87
CA TYR A 23 -1.11 11.76 -11.01
C TYR A 23 -0.22 12.29 -12.14
N LEU A 24 0.81 13.09 -11.82
CA LEU A 24 1.75 13.56 -12.84
C LEU A 24 2.56 12.42 -13.46
N VAL A 25 3.02 11.44 -12.67
CA VAL A 25 3.76 10.27 -13.14
C VAL A 25 2.89 9.40 -14.05
N TRP A 26 1.62 9.19 -13.68
CA TRP A 26 0.64 8.50 -14.51
C TRP A 26 0.45 9.22 -15.84
N TYR A 27 0.25 10.55 -15.82
CA TYR A 27 0.09 11.35 -17.02
C TYR A 27 1.31 11.26 -17.95
N VAL A 28 2.52 11.43 -17.41
CA VAL A 28 3.79 11.23 -18.14
C VAL A 28 3.84 9.85 -18.79
N THR A 29 3.47 8.80 -18.04
CA THR A 29 3.43 7.42 -18.53
C THR A 29 2.45 7.26 -19.70
N CYS A 30 1.24 7.82 -19.58
CA CYS A 30 0.25 7.81 -20.66
C CYS A 30 0.77 8.47 -21.94
N LYS A 31 1.39 9.65 -21.82
CA LYS A 31 1.95 10.39 -22.96
C LYS A 31 3.11 9.64 -23.61
N LYS A 32 3.99 9.02 -22.83
CA LYS A 32 5.08 8.17 -23.35
C LYS A 32 4.56 6.92 -24.07
N ARG A 33 3.37 6.43 -23.70
CA ARG A 33 2.68 5.34 -24.40
C ARG A 33 1.91 5.80 -25.65
N GLY A 34 1.93 7.10 -25.97
CA GLY A 34 1.26 7.66 -27.14
C GLY A 34 -0.26 7.86 -26.94
N ILE A 35 -0.75 7.82 -25.70
CA ILE A 35 -2.16 8.06 -25.39
C ILE A 35 -2.47 9.55 -25.60
N LYS A 36 -3.57 9.84 -26.30
CA LYS A 36 -3.99 11.22 -26.61
C LYS A 36 -4.75 11.83 -25.43
N ASP A 37 -4.72 13.16 -25.30
CA ASP A 37 -5.37 13.86 -24.18
C ASP A 37 -6.89 13.62 -24.15
N GLU A 38 -7.54 13.55 -25.32
CA GLU A 38 -8.95 13.19 -25.47
C GLU A 38 -9.28 11.82 -24.82
N GLU A 39 -8.37 10.85 -24.90
CA GLU A 39 -8.55 9.51 -24.34
C GLU A 39 -8.26 9.48 -22.83
N ILE A 40 -7.31 10.30 -22.37
CA ILE A 40 -7.02 10.52 -20.95
C ILE A 40 -8.25 11.14 -20.25
N VAL A 41 -8.83 12.18 -20.86
CA VAL A 41 -10.00 12.92 -20.35
C VAL A 41 -11.27 12.08 -20.39
N LYS A 42 -11.50 11.30 -21.45
CA LYS A 42 -12.72 10.49 -21.63
C LYS A 42 -12.98 9.51 -20.48
N ASN A 43 -11.93 9.06 -19.79
CA ASN A 43 -12.06 8.14 -18.68
C ASN A 43 -12.11 8.82 -17.31
N ASN A 44 -11.78 10.13 -17.21
CA ASN A 44 -11.80 10.92 -15.98
C ASN A 44 -11.77 12.44 -16.30
N GLU A 45 -12.90 13.07 -16.62
CA GLU A 45 -12.93 14.47 -17.11
C GLU A 45 -12.22 15.48 -16.19
N THR A 46 -12.26 15.28 -14.87
CA THR A 46 -11.62 16.20 -13.91
C THR A 46 -10.10 16.06 -13.82
N VAL A 47 -9.55 14.91 -14.24
CA VAL A 47 -8.13 14.59 -14.02
C VAL A 47 -7.21 15.50 -14.84
N PHE A 48 -7.59 15.91 -16.04
CA PHE A 48 -6.69 16.74 -16.87
C PHE A 48 -6.58 18.19 -16.37
N ASP A 49 -7.67 18.76 -15.86
CA ASP A 49 -7.65 20.07 -15.21
C ASP A 49 -6.84 20.02 -13.91
N ASP A 50 -6.97 18.92 -13.16
CA ASP A 50 -6.15 18.67 -11.98
C ASP A 50 -4.66 18.56 -12.33
N ILE A 51 -4.29 17.87 -13.42
CA ILE A 51 -2.89 17.76 -13.88
C ILE A 51 -2.28 19.12 -14.22
N ASN A 52 -3.00 19.99 -14.94
CA ASN A 52 -2.53 21.34 -15.24
C ASN A 52 -2.36 22.18 -13.96
N LYS A 53 -3.31 22.07 -13.04
CA LYS A 53 -3.25 22.77 -11.75
C LYS A 53 -2.06 22.30 -10.91
N ILE A 54 -1.83 20.99 -10.85
CA ILE A 54 -0.71 20.38 -10.11
C ILE A 54 0.62 20.83 -10.73
N ALA A 55 0.78 20.73 -12.04
CA ALA A 55 2.00 21.17 -12.73
C ALA A 55 2.24 22.69 -12.57
N GLY A 56 1.16 23.48 -12.50
CA GLY A 56 1.23 24.91 -12.20
C GLY A 56 1.81 25.22 -10.81
N LYS A 57 1.60 24.36 -9.80
CA LYS A 57 2.20 24.54 -8.45
C LYS A 57 3.73 24.47 -8.47
N ILE A 58 4.30 23.72 -9.42
CA ILE A 58 5.74 23.56 -9.61
C ILE A 58 6.26 24.33 -10.84
N GLU A 59 5.42 25.22 -11.41
CA GLU A 59 5.73 26.07 -12.56
C GLU A 59 6.22 25.29 -13.81
N MET A 60 5.69 24.08 -14.03
CA MET A 60 6.09 23.22 -15.15
C MET A 60 5.04 23.14 -16.27
N ASN A 61 5.52 22.97 -17.50
CA ASN A 61 4.66 22.75 -18.67
C ASN A 61 4.37 21.26 -18.86
N ILE A 62 3.10 20.88 -18.81
CA ILE A 62 2.67 19.48 -18.97
C ILE A 62 2.98 18.87 -20.34
N ASN A 63 3.29 19.68 -21.36
CA ASN A 63 3.64 19.19 -22.68
C ASN A 63 5.13 18.83 -22.80
N ASP A 64 5.98 19.27 -21.86
CA ASP A 64 7.39 18.88 -21.82
C ASP A 64 7.58 17.62 -20.97
N ILE A 65 7.19 16.49 -21.56
CA ILE A 65 7.13 15.18 -20.90
C ILE A 65 8.50 14.72 -20.38
N ASN A 66 9.58 15.00 -21.12
CA ASN A 66 10.93 14.59 -20.71
C ASN A 66 11.42 15.38 -19.49
N THR A 67 11.14 16.69 -19.47
CA THR A 67 11.49 17.53 -18.31
C THR A 67 10.67 17.16 -17.09
N LEU A 68 9.36 16.91 -17.25
CA LEU A 68 8.50 16.40 -16.17
C LEU A 68 8.99 15.05 -15.62
N GLU A 69 9.26 14.07 -16.49
CA GLU A 69 9.76 12.76 -16.06
C GLU A 69 11.05 12.89 -15.26
N ARG A 70 12.00 13.70 -15.73
CA ARG A 70 13.27 13.92 -15.03
C ARG A 70 13.07 14.58 -13.67
N TYR A 71 12.13 15.51 -13.56
CA TYR A 71 11.81 16.19 -12.30
C TYR A 71 11.14 15.25 -11.29
N LEU A 72 10.22 14.40 -11.75
CA LEU A 72 9.45 13.50 -10.90
C LEU A 72 10.20 12.22 -10.52
N SER A 73 11.20 11.82 -11.31
CA SER A 73 11.96 10.58 -11.11
C SER A 73 12.47 10.34 -9.67
N PRO A 74 12.97 11.34 -8.91
CA PRO A 74 13.39 11.15 -7.53
C PRO A 74 12.24 10.85 -6.55
N TYR A 75 11.00 11.15 -6.95
CA TYR A 75 9.78 10.99 -6.18
C TYR A 75 8.92 9.84 -6.71
N HIS A 76 9.46 8.93 -7.51
CA HIS A 76 8.70 7.74 -7.89
C HIS A 76 8.52 6.83 -6.67
N ALA A 77 7.30 6.33 -6.50
CA ALA A 77 7.00 5.34 -5.49
C ALA A 77 7.82 4.05 -5.74
N GLN A 78 8.33 3.47 -4.66
CA GLN A 78 9.13 2.24 -4.67
C GLN A 78 8.45 1.18 -3.81
N HIS A 79 8.38 -0.06 -4.31
CA HIS A 79 7.83 -1.16 -3.53
C HIS A 79 8.82 -1.55 -2.41
N ILE A 80 8.33 -1.61 -1.17
CA ILE A 80 9.11 -1.94 0.03
C ILE A 80 8.49 -3.08 0.85
N GLY A 81 7.30 -3.53 0.48
CA GLY A 81 6.64 -4.70 1.07
C GLY A 81 5.66 -5.31 0.08
N TYR A 82 5.47 -6.63 0.17
CA TYR A 82 4.52 -7.35 -0.66
C TYR A 82 3.91 -8.51 0.13
N TRP A 83 2.59 -8.66 0.02
CA TRP A 83 1.88 -9.85 0.50
C TRP A 83 1.03 -10.45 -0.61
N ARG A 84 0.91 -11.77 -0.55
CA ARG A 84 0.01 -12.52 -1.41
C ARG A 84 -1.05 -13.21 -0.58
N LYS A 85 -2.30 -12.75 -0.66
CA LYS A 85 -3.48 -13.37 -0.02
C LYS A 85 -3.41 -13.51 1.50
N ALA A 86 -2.70 -12.61 2.18
CA ALA A 86 -2.69 -12.51 3.64
C ALA A 86 -3.91 -11.68 4.10
N ASN A 87 -5.11 -12.27 4.07
CA ASN A 87 -6.37 -11.53 4.25
C ASN A 87 -6.53 -10.87 5.62
N GLN A 88 -6.01 -11.47 6.68
CA GLN A 88 -6.00 -10.94 8.04
C GLN A 88 -5.20 -9.63 8.12
N ILE A 89 -4.13 -9.52 7.32
CA ILE A 89 -3.30 -8.33 7.23
C ILE A 89 -4.01 -7.26 6.40
N HIS A 90 -4.60 -7.64 5.26
CA HIS A 90 -5.40 -6.72 4.45
C HIS A 90 -6.59 -6.17 5.23
N LYS A 91 -7.32 -7.02 5.94
CA LYS A 91 -8.44 -6.61 6.79
C LYS A 91 -8.01 -5.58 7.83
N TRP A 92 -6.83 -5.76 8.42
CA TRP A 92 -6.28 -4.78 9.36
C TRP A 92 -6.06 -3.42 8.70
N PHE A 93 -5.48 -3.37 7.49
CA PHE A 93 -5.32 -2.12 6.76
C PHE A 93 -6.69 -1.49 6.42
N VAL A 94 -7.65 -2.28 5.97
CA VAL A 94 -9.01 -1.80 5.67
C VAL A 94 -9.65 -1.17 6.91
N ASP A 95 -9.62 -1.88 8.04
CA ASP A 95 -10.29 -1.44 9.27
C ASP A 95 -9.61 -0.23 9.94
N ASN A 96 -8.28 -0.16 9.90
CA ASN A 96 -7.52 0.81 10.70
C ASN A 96 -7.00 2.00 9.89
N ILE A 97 -6.80 1.84 8.58
CA ILE A 97 -6.21 2.87 7.70
C ILE A 97 -7.21 3.37 6.65
N GLN A 98 -8.12 2.51 6.17
CA GLN A 98 -9.05 2.83 5.09
C GLN A 98 -10.49 3.10 5.54
N ASP A 99 -10.69 3.36 6.84
CA ASP A 99 -12.01 3.62 7.44
C ASP A 99 -13.07 2.53 7.14
N GLY A 100 -12.62 1.28 6.98
CA GLY A 100 -13.47 0.13 6.68
C GLY A 100 -13.92 0.04 5.21
N ILE A 101 -13.38 0.88 4.31
CA ILE A 101 -13.75 0.91 2.89
C ILE A 101 -12.59 0.38 2.04
N ASP A 102 -12.72 -0.84 1.54
CA ASP A 102 -11.79 -1.42 0.57
C ASP A 102 -12.15 -0.93 -0.85
N ASP A 103 -11.56 0.19 -1.25
CA ASP A 103 -11.78 0.83 -2.56
C ASP A 103 -10.56 0.74 -3.49
N GLN A 104 -9.57 -0.09 -3.14
CA GLN A 104 -8.35 -0.33 -3.91
C GLN A 104 -7.52 0.95 -4.20
N LYS A 105 -7.66 1.99 -3.37
CA LYS A 105 -6.82 3.19 -3.46
C LYS A 105 -5.52 3.06 -2.65
N ILE A 106 -4.75 4.14 -2.70
CA ILE A 106 -3.49 4.31 -1.98
C ILE A 106 -3.79 5.11 -0.71
N TYR A 107 -3.27 4.65 0.42
CA TYR A 107 -3.44 5.28 1.73
C TYR A 107 -2.10 5.44 2.42
N GLU A 108 -1.81 6.63 2.93
CA GLU A 108 -0.63 6.90 3.75
C GLU A 108 -0.72 6.15 5.09
N ILE A 109 0.42 5.68 5.58
CA ILE A 109 0.57 4.99 6.86
C ILE A 109 1.68 5.66 7.65
N SER A 110 1.38 5.99 8.89
CA SER A 110 2.33 6.53 9.86
C SER A 110 3.25 5.45 10.44
N GLU A 111 4.39 5.89 10.96
CA GLU A 111 5.32 5.02 11.70
C GLU A 111 4.64 4.30 12.88
N GLU A 112 3.74 5.00 13.60
CA GLU A 112 3.05 4.45 14.77
C GLU A 112 2.00 3.39 14.40
N GLU A 113 1.33 3.53 13.25
CA GLU A 113 0.43 2.51 12.73
C GLU A 113 1.20 1.24 12.34
N LEU A 114 2.37 1.38 11.70
CA LEU A 114 3.25 0.25 11.40
C LEU A 114 3.76 -0.43 12.69
N LYS A 115 4.18 0.35 13.70
CA LYS A 115 4.55 -0.19 15.02
C LYS A 115 3.39 -0.93 15.68
N THR A 116 2.17 -0.43 15.53
CA THR A 116 0.96 -1.07 16.05
C THR A 116 0.72 -2.42 15.39
N LEU A 117 0.78 -2.50 14.06
CA LEU A 117 0.67 -3.76 13.33
C LEU A 117 1.79 -4.74 13.73
N LEU A 118 3.04 -4.27 13.80
CA LEU A 118 4.19 -5.08 14.20
C LEU A 118 3.99 -5.68 15.60
N LYS A 119 3.50 -4.87 16.54
CA LYS A 119 3.21 -5.33 17.91
C LYS A 119 2.13 -6.40 17.92
N ILE A 120 1.02 -6.20 17.20
CA ILE A 120 -0.06 -7.20 17.12
C ILE A 120 0.47 -8.52 16.56
N CYS A 121 1.23 -8.47 15.46
CA CYS A 121 1.81 -9.66 14.85
C CYS A 121 2.81 -10.36 15.79
N THR A 122 3.65 -9.61 16.50
CA THR A 122 4.60 -10.17 17.48
C THR A 122 3.87 -10.83 18.65
N ASP A 123 2.86 -10.18 19.22
CA ASP A 123 2.05 -10.73 20.30
C ASP A 123 1.38 -12.04 19.87
N ILE A 124 0.85 -12.11 18.65
CA ILE A 124 0.27 -13.34 18.07
C ILE A 124 1.33 -14.44 17.92
N LYS A 125 2.50 -14.11 17.37
CA LYS A 125 3.60 -15.08 17.15
C LYS A 125 4.08 -15.69 18.46
N GLU A 126 4.20 -14.89 19.52
CA GLU A 126 4.69 -15.34 20.82
C GLU A 126 3.68 -16.16 21.62
N THR A 127 2.38 -15.93 21.40
CA THR A 127 1.30 -16.54 22.19
C THR A 127 0.64 -17.75 21.54
N CYS A 128 0.62 -17.84 20.20
CA CYS A 128 -0.04 -18.95 19.50
C CYS A 128 0.74 -20.26 19.66
N ILE A 129 0.01 -21.36 19.89
CA ILE A 129 0.56 -22.71 20.01
C ILE A 129 -0.02 -23.57 18.90
N LEU A 130 0.84 -24.24 18.13
CA LEU A 130 0.44 -25.21 17.12
C LEU A 130 0.31 -26.61 17.74
N ASN A 131 -0.76 -27.31 17.41
CA ASN A 131 -0.89 -28.74 17.70
C ASN A 131 -0.23 -29.62 16.62
N ASP A 132 -0.27 -30.94 16.81
CA ASP A 132 0.31 -31.93 15.89
C ASP A 132 -0.24 -31.89 14.46
N LYS A 133 -1.38 -31.22 14.24
CA LYS A 133 -2.01 -31.04 12.92
C LYS A 133 -1.72 -29.67 12.31
N GLU A 134 -0.76 -28.93 12.87
CA GLU A 134 -0.39 -27.58 12.43
C GLU A 134 -1.55 -26.57 12.53
N MET A 135 -2.51 -26.80 13.44
CA MET A 135 -3.59 -25.87 13.74
C MET A 135 -3.26 -25.09 15.02
N ILE A 136 -3.66 -23.82 15.09
CA ILE A 136 -3.51 -23.01 16.30
C ILE A 136 -4.52 -23.49 17.35
N GLU A 137 -4.03 -24.04 18.47
CA GLU A 137 -4.86 -24.59 19.54
C GLU A 137 -5.67 -23.49 20.26
N ASN A 138 -5.04 -22.34 20.50
CA ASN A 138 -5.60 -21.18 21.15
C ASN A 138 -6.07 -20.10 20.15
N ALA A 139 -6.76 -20.51 19.09
CA ALA A 139 -7.18 -19.65 17.98
C ALA A 139 -8.08 -18.46 18.38
N ASP A 140 -8.65 -18.43 19.58
CA ASP A 140 -9.45 -17.29 20.06
C ASP A 140 -8.63 -15.99 20.17
N ILE A 141 -7.31 -16.10 20.39
CA ILE A 141 -6.40 -14.95 20.43
C ILE A 141 -6.27 -14.29 19.05
N PRO A 142 -5.80 -14.97 17.99
CA PRO A 142 -5.69 -14.36 16.67
C PRO A 142 -7.05 -13.98 16.08
N LYS A 143 -8.14 -14.72 16.37
CA LYS A 143 -9.51 -14.31 15.99
C LYS A 143 -9.92 -12.95 16.55
N LYS A 144 -9.45 -12.60 17.74
CA LYS A 144 -9.76 -11.32 18.37
C LYS A 144 -8.84 -10.20 17.89
N LEU A 145 -7.55 -10.48 17.73
CA LEU A 145 -6.55 -9.45 17.44
C LEU A 145 -6.39 -9.14 15.95
N LEU A 146 -6.47 -10.16 15.11
CA LEU A 146 -6.21 -10.04 13.66
C LEU A 146 -7.07 -11.08 12.89
N PRO A 147 -8.40 -10.90 12.89
CA PRO A 147 -9.29 -11.88 12.29
C PRO A 147 -9.08 -12.02 10.79
N THR A 148 -9.23 -13.25 10.27
CA THR A 148 -9.27 -13.50 8.82
C THR A 148 -10.51 -12.86 8.20
N CYS A 149 -10.42 -12.46 6.93
CA CYS A 149 -11.54 -11.93 6.17
C CYS A 149 -11.91 -12.86 5.02
N GLU A 150 -13.22 -13.06 4.82
CA GLU A 150 -13.73 -13.86 3.71
C GLU A 150 -13.70 -13.10 2.39
N GLY A 151 -13.31 -13.78 1.31
CA GLY A 151 -13.33 -13.23 -0.04
C GLY A 151 -12.83 -14.24 -1.06
N PHE A 152 -13.48 -14.32 -2.22
CA PHE A 152 -13.12 -15.28 -3.28
C PHE A 152 -11.63 -15.22 -3.69
N PHE A 153 -11.02 -14.03 -3.54
CA PHE A 153 -9.63 -13.76 -3.91
C PHE A 153 -8.65 -13.77 -2.72
N PHE A 154 -9.13 -13.96 -1.50
CA PHE A 154 -8.47 -13.54 -0.26
C PHE A 154 -7.70 -14.66 0.44
N GLY A 155 -7.65 -15.87 -0.11
CA GLY A 155 -6.84 -16.96 0.44
C GLY A 155 -7.56 -17.78 1.50
N SER A 156 -6.82 -18.29 2.49
CA SER A 156 -7.32 -19.21 3.51
C SER A 156 -7.94 -18.47 4.68
N TYR A 157 -8.99 -19.05 5.29
CA TYR A 157 -9.59 -18.57 6.54
C TYR A 157 -9.17 -19.42 7.75
N GLY A 158 -8.21 -20.33 7.54
CA GLY A 158 -7.71 -21.22 8.58
C GLY A 158 -6.83 -20.50 9.58
N TYR A 159 -7.03 -20.78 10.86
CA TYR A 159 -6.09 -20.44 11.94
C TYR A 159 -5.12 -21.59 12.11
N ASP A 160 -4.20 -21.70 11.18
CA ASP A 160 -3.24 -22.79 11.04
C ASP A 160 -1.81 -22.23 10.90
N LYS A 161 -0.86 -23.11 10.61
CA LYS A 161 0.53 -22.72 10.39
C LYS A 161 0.69 -21.69 9.27
N ASN A 162 -0.11 -21.71 8.21
CA ASN A 162 -0.01 -20.71 7.13
C ASN A 162 -0.41 -19.33 7.62
N TYR A 163 -1.42 -19.23 8.49
CA TYR A 163 -1.74 -17.98 9.16
C TYR A 163 -0.53 -17.43 9.94
N LEU A 164 0.21 -18.29 10.65
CA LEU A 164 1.43 -17.86 11.35
C LEU A 164 2.57 -17.51 10.40
N LEU A 165 2.71 -18.17 9.25
CA LEU A 165 3.69 -17.78 8.23
C LEU A 165 3.44 -16.37 7.71
N ASP A 166 2.18 -16.01 7.42
CA ASP A 166 1.83 -14.64 7.03
C ASP A 166 2.16 -13.61 8.13
N ILE A 167 1.99 -14.00 9.41
CA ILE A 167 2.36 -13.16 10.57
C ILE A 167 3.88 -12.96 10.61
N GLU A 168 4.66 -14.01 10.39
CA GLU A 168 6.13 -13.93 10.35
C GLU A 168 6.63 -13.07 9.20
N ASP A 169 6.06 -13.25 8.01
CA ASP A 169 6.35 -12.43 6.84
C ASP A 169 6.02 -10.96 7.10
N THR A 170 4.88 -10.70 7.73
CA THR A 170 4.48 -9.32 8.12
C THR A 170 5.44 -8.71 9.11
N ILE A 171 5.87 -9.45 10.14
CA ILE A 171 6.89 -8.98 11.10
C ILE A 171 8.17 -8.60 10.35
N SER A 172 8.63 -9.46 9.43
CA SER A 172 9.84 -9.23 8.64
C SER A 172 9.71 -7.97 7.77
N ILE A 173 8.62 -7.86 6.99
CA ILE A 173 8.35 -6.72 6.12
C ILE A 173 8.31 -5.42 6.93
N VAL A 174 7.46 -5.37 7.96
CA VAL A 174 7.25 -4.15 8.74
C VAL A 174 8.50 -3.74 9.52
N SER A 175 9.24 -4.72 10.08
CA SER A 175 10.51 -4.42 10.77
C SER A 175 11.55 -3.83 9.83
N ASN A 176 11.63 -4.33 8.59
CA ASN A 176 12.54 -3.77 7.59
C ASN A 176 12.12 -2.36 7.18
N VAL A 177 10.82 -2.10 7.00
CA VAL A 177 10.30 -0.75 6.70
C VAL A 177 10.65 0.23 7.82
N LEU A 178 10.36 -0.12 9.07
CA LEU A 178 10.67 0.73 10.24
C LEU A 178 12.17 0.98 10.42
N LYS A 179 13.03 0.11 9.89
CA LYS A 179 14.49 0.23 9.98
C LYS A 179 15.11 1.06 8.85
N GLU A 180 14.56 0.97 7.64
CA GLU A 180 15.18 1.52 6.42
C GLU A 180 14.51 2.81 5.93
N VAL A 181 13.29 3.11 6.36
CA VAL A 181 12.55 4.33 5.96
C VAL A 181 12.86 5.48 6.89
N ASP A 182 13.14 6.64 6.30
CA ASP A 182 13.21 7.92 7.02
C ASP A 182 11.82 8.59 6.97
N PHE A 183 11.02 8.44 8.03
CA PHE A 183 9.65 8.96 8.08
C PHE A 183 9.57 10.49 8.13
N ASP A 184 10.69 11.20 8.34
CA ASP A 184 10.72 12.67 8.22
C ASP A 184 10.81 13.09 6.75
N GLU A 185 11.51 12.33 5.91
CA GLU A 185 11.79 12.65 4.51
C GLU A 185 11.01 11.81 3.49
N GLU A 186 10.43 10.68 3.91
CA GLU A 186 9.70 9.73 3.08
C GLU A 186 8.28 9.50 3.62
N VAL A 187 7.35 9.17 2.72
CA VAL A 187 5.99 8.73 3.00
C VAL A 187 5.94 7.22 2.76
N VAL A 188 5.21 6.49 3.61
CA VAL A 188 4.87 5.08 3.39
C VAL A 188 3.39 4.98 3.07
N GLU A 189 3.05 4.21 2.06
CA GLU A 189 1.67 4.04 1.61
C GLU A 189 1.32 2.56 1.44
N TYR A 190 0.05 2.23 1.64
CA TYR A 190 -0.52 0.92 1.38
C TYR A 190 -1.49 0.96 0.20
N THR A 191 -1.44 -0.10 -0.61
CA THR A 191 -2.42 -0.34 -1.66
C THR A 191 -2.60 -1.84 -1.88
N SER A 192 -3.75 -2.21 -2.45
CA SER A 192 -4.09 -3.60 -2.77
C SER A 192 -4.95 -3.70 -4.03
N TRP A 193 -4.90 -4.87 -4.66
CA TRP A 193 -5.67 -5.18 -5.85
C TRP A 193 -6.23 -6.61 -5.81
N TRP A 194 -7.48 -6.79 -6.22
CA TRP A 194 -8.16 -8.10 -6.23
C TRP A 194 -9.32 -8.14 -7.22
#